data_AF-A0A529LLK2-F1
#
_entry.id   AF-A0A529LLK2-F1
#
_cell.length_a   1.000
_cell.length_b   1.000
_cell.length_c   1.000
_cell.angle_alpha   90.00
_cell.angle_beta   90.00
_cell.angle_gamma   90.00
#
_symmetry.space_group_name_H-M   'P 1'
#
loop_
_entity.id
_entity.type
_entity.pdbx_description
1 polymer ?
#
loop_
_entity_poly.entity_id
_entity_poly.type
_entity_poly.pdbx_seq_one_letter_code
_entity_poly.pdbx_strand_id
1 'polypeptide(L)'
;WFAEELQIEHPTWRAFGGRLDQVMRYGENPHQNAGFYLSGDKRPGVATARQLQGKQLSYNNINDTDAAFELVGEFDSARSAAIAIIKHANPCGVAEGSSLKAAYAKALACDPVSAFGGIVAMNRILDAEAAEEIVRT
;
A
#
# COMPACT_ATOMS: atom_id res chain seq x y z
N TRP A 1 26.81 4.91 3.56
CA TRP A 1 27.63 6.13 3.58
C TRP A 1 28.83 6.05 2.65
N PHE A 2 29.98 5.46 2.97
CA PHE A 2 31.14 5.47 2.03
C PHE A 2 30.82 4.93 0.62
N ALA A 3 30.08 3.81 0.53
CA ALA A 3 29.66 3.27 -0.76
C ALA A 3 28.78 4.24 -1.57
N GLU A 4 27.99 5.06 -0.89
CA GLU A 4 27.09 6.05 -1.49
C GLU A 4 27.88 7.28 -1.97
N GLU A 5 28.75 7.83 -1.11
CA GLU A 5 29.65 8.96 -1.45
C GLU A 5 30.59 8.63 -2.62
N LEU A 6 31.06 7.38 -2.69
CA LEU A 6 31.95 6.90 -3.76
C LEU A 6 31.19 6.37 -4.98
N GLN A 7 29.85 6.44 -4.98
CA GLN A 7 28.98 5.96 -6.05
C GLN A 7 29.26 4.49 -6.45
N ILE A 8 29.56 3.65 -5.45
CA ILE A 8 29.75 2.21 -5.64
C ILE A 8 28.37 1.54 -5.67
N GLU A 9 27.92 1.17 -6.86
CA GLU A 9 26.60 0.57 -7.09
C GLU A 9 26.38 -0.74 -6.32
N HIS A 10 27.42 -1.59 -6.29
CA HIS A 10 27.40 -2.91 -5.66
C HIS A 10 28.51 -3.05 -4.63
N PRO A 11 28.35 -2.48 -3.42
CA PRO A 11 29.39 -2.54 -2.40
C PRO A 11 29.55 -3.97 -1.86
N THR A 12 30.79 -4.35 -1.55
CA THR A 12 31.11 -5.66 -0.96
C THR A 12 30.42 -5.90 0.39
N TRP A 13 30.16 -4.83 1.15
CA TRP A 13 29.50 -4.89 2.46
C TRP A 13 28.28 -3.98 2.50
N ARG A 14 27.14 -4.51 2.96
CA ARG A 14 25.89 -3.77 3.17
C ARG A 14 25.24 -4.25 4.47
N ALA A 15 24.72 -3.31 5.26
CA ALA A 15 24.01 -3.56 6.50
C ALA A 15 22.72 -2.73 6.53
N PHE A 16 21.66 -3.29 7.10
CA PHE A 16 20.39 -2.62 7.32
C PHE A 16 20.05 -2.70 8.80
N GLY A 17 19.65 -1.57 9.38
CA GLY A 17 19.17 -1.47 10.75
C GLY A 17 17.74 -0.96 10.77
N GLY A 18 17.01 -1.30 11.83
CA GLY A 18 15.66 -0.79 12.03
C GLY A 18 15.26 -0.84 13.50
N ARG A 19 14.36 0.05 13.90
CA ARG A 19 13.74 0.07 15.21
C ARG A 19 12.43 -0.71 15.13
N LEU A 20 12.20 -1.64 16.05
CA LEU A 20 10.91 -2.32 16.18
C LEU A 20 9.83 -1.27 16.47
N ASP A 21 8.79 -1.26 15.64
CA ASP A 21 7.63 -0.39 15.81
C ASP A 21 6.47 -1.13 16.46
N GLN A 22 6.17 -2.33 15.96
CA GLN A 22 5.13 -3.18 16.53
C GLN A 22 5.45 -4.67 16.36
N VAL A 23 5.07 -5.47 17.36
CA VAL A 23 4.99 -6.93 17.23
C VAL A 23 3.68 -7.26 16.52
N MET A 24 3.74 -8.10 15.49
CA MET A 24 2.57 -8.48 14.71
C MET A 24 1.88 -9.69 15.33
N ARG A 25 0.56 -9.80 15.12
CA ARG A 25 -0.24 -10.94 15.62
C ARG A 25 0.29 -12.29 15.13
N TYR A 26 0.74 -12.34 13.89
CA TYR A 26 1.38 -13.46 13.22
C TYR A 26 2.04 -12.94 11.93
N GLY A 27 2.86 -13.76 11.27
CA GLY A 27 3.47 -13.48 9.98
C GLY A 27 2.47 -13.64 8.82
N GLU A 28 2.93 -14.14 7.69
CA GLU A 28 2.06 -14.40 6.53
C GLU A 28 0.96 -15.43 6.86
N ASN A 29 1.30 -16.42 7.69
CA ASN A 29 0.42 -17.48 8.17
C ASN A 29 0.36 -17.52 9.70
N PRO A 30 -0.73 -18.03 10.31
CA PRO A 30 -0.96 -17.97 11.77
C PRO A 30 0.11 -18.62 12.65
N HIS A 31 0.88 -19.58 12.12
CA HIS A 31 1.92 -20.30 12.87
C HIS A 31 3.28 -19.56 12.86
N GLN A 32 3.38 -18.42 12.16
CA GLN A 32 4.61 -17.64 12.02
C GLN A 32 4.57 -16.43 12.96
N ASN A 33 5.72 -16.06 13.52
CA ASN A 33 5.88 -14.81 14.27
C ASN A 33 6.43 -13.71 13.35
N ALA A 34 6.04 -12.46 13.58
CA ALA A 34 6.55 -11.32 12.81
C ALA A 34 6.65 -10.04 13.67
N GLY A 35 7.55 -9.15 13.26
CA GLY A 35 7.69 -7.80 13.81
C GLY A 35 7.84 -6.80 12.67
N PHE A 36 7.24 -5.62 12.82
CA PHE A 36 7.34 -4.53 11.87
C PHE A 36 8.41 -3.53 12.35
N TYR A 37 9.43 -3.30 11.52
CA TYR A 37 10.58 -2.46 11.85
C TYR A 37 10.66 -1.25 10.93
N LEU A 38 11.08 -0.11 11.47
CA LEU A 38 11.26 1.14 10.75
C LEU A 38 12.75 1.43 10.59
N SER A 39 13.19 1.74 9.37
CA SER A 39 14.56 2.18 9.07
C SER A 39 14.87 3.58 9.62
N GLY A 40 13.83 4.38 9.90
CA GLY A 40 13.94 5.80 10.24
C GLY A 40 13.70 6.74 9.06
N ASP A 41 13.47 6.18 7.86
CA ASP A 41 13.12 6.95 6.67
C ASP A 41 11.78 7.67 6.84
N LYS A 42 11.70 8.87 6.28
CA LYS A 42 10.47 9.70 6.29
C LYS A 42 9.70 9.65 4.97
N ARG A 43 10.06 8.73 4.08
CA ARG A 43 9.38 8.54 2.80
C ARG A 43 7.90 8.20 3.07
N PRO A 44 6.94 8.84 2.38
CA PRO A 44 5.54 8.42 2.41
C PRO A 44 5.40 6.95 1.99
N GLY A 45 4.67 6.16 2.78
CA GLY A 45 4.42 4.75 2.52
C GLY A 45 3.77 4.07 3.72
N VAL A 46 3.59 2.75 3.66
CA VAL A 46 2.93 2.00 4.74
C VAL A 46 3.62 2.19 6.09
N ALA A 47 4.95 2.36 6.09
CA ALA A 47 5.78 2.55 7.27
C ALA A 47 5.63 3.92 7.95
N THR A 48 5.15 4.93 7.23
CA THR A 48 4.93 6.29 7.74
C THR A 48 3.45 6.67 7.78
N ALA A 49 2.57 5.74 7.41
CA ALA A 49 1.13 5.94 7.40
C ALA A 49 0.55 6.02 8.81
N ARG A 50 -0.51 6.81 8.95
CA ARG A 50 -1.32 6.87 10.17
C ARG A 50 -2.58 6.06 10.00
N GLN A 51 -2.77 5.02 10.82
CA GLN A 51 -4.03 4.29 10.86
C GLN A 51 -5.11 5.15 11.55
N LEU A 52 -6.19 5.46 10.83
CA LEU A 52 -7.30 6.26 11.34
C LEU A 52 -8.40 5.42 12.00
N GLN A 53 -8.62 4.20 11.52
CA GLN A 53 -9.71 3.32 11.93
C GLN A 53 -9.34 1.85 11.69
N GLY A 54 -10.10 0.94 12.32
CA GLY A 54 -9.96 -0.50 12.15
C GLY A 54 -9.05 -1.17 13.19
N LYS A 55 -8.94 -2.50 13.08
CA LYS A 55 -8.03 -3.33 13.89
C LYS A 55 -6.58 -3.13 13.42
N GLN A 56 -5.61 -3.48 14.28
CA GLN A 56 -4.21 -3.52 13.90
C GLN A 56 -3.98 -4.30 12.59
N LEU A 57 -3.21 -3.71 11.68
CA LEU A 57 -2.86 -4.33 10.40
C LEU A 57 -2.13 -5.67 10.61
N SER A 58 -2.52 -6.68 9.82
CA SER A 58 -1.78 -7.94 9.75
C SER A 58 -0.56 -7.81 8.84
N TYR A 59 0.34 -8.82 8.86
CA TYR A 59 1.51 -8.88 7.98
C TYR A 59 1.11 -8.71 6.51
N ASN A 60 0.11 -9.49 6.06
CA ASN A 60 -0.38 -9.41 4.68
C ASN A 60 -1.06 -8.06 4.39
N ASN A 61 -1.73 -7.43 5.37
CA ASN A 61 -2.28 -6.10 5.13
C ASN A 61 -1.17 -5.06 4.93
N ILE A 62 -0.05 -5.16 5.63
CA ILE A 62 1.08 -4.24 5.41
C ILE A 62 1.63 -4.44 4.00
N ASN A 63 1.90 -5.68 3.59
CA ASN A 63 2.44 -5.97 2.26
C ASN A 63 1.48 -5.53 1.13
N ASP A 64 0.19 -5.84 1.25
CA ASP A 64 -0.81 -5.45 0.24
C ASP A 64 -1.00 -3.92 0.21
N THR A 65 -0.88 -3.24 1.36
CA THR A 65 -0.94 -1.77 1.43
C THR A 65 0.26 -1.14 0.76
N ASP A 66 1.46 -1.69 0.96
CA ASP A 66 2.68 -1.20 0.30
C ASP A 66 2.58 -1.35 -1.22
N ALA A 67 2.20 -2.54 -1.70
CA ALA A 67 1.99 -2.78 -3.12
C ALA A 67 0.92 -1.85 -3.73
N ALA A 68 -0.20 -1.62 -3.02
CA ALA A 68 -1.27 -0.74 -3.49
C ALA A 68 -0.83 0.72 -3.53
N PHE A 69 -0.08 1.17 -2.51
CA PHE A 69 0.44 2.52 -2.41
C PHE A 69 1.46 2.83 -3.52
N GLU A 70 2.42 1.93 -3.74
CA GLU A 70 3.42 2.10 -4.79
C GLU A 70 2.75 2.08 -6.18
N LEU A 71 1.84 1.14 -6.45
CA LEU A 71 1.15 1.06 -7.74
C LEU A 71 0.32 2.32 -8.04
N VAL A 72 -0.45 2.82 -7.06
CA VAL A 72 -1.27 4.01 -7.30
C VAL A 72 -0.42 5.28 -7.40
N GLY A 73 0.78 5.28 -6.81
CA GLY A 73 1.76 6.36 -6.88
C GLY A 73 2.38 6.56 -8.26
N GLU A 74 2.34 5.57 -9.15
CA GLU A 74 2.81 5.68 -10.54
C GLU A 74 1.95 6.64 -11.39
N PHE A 75 0.76 7.04 -10.90
CA PHE A 75 -0.16 7.92 -11.61
C PHE A 75 -0.13 9.35 -11.06
N ASP A 76 0.15 10.32 -11.93
CA ASP A 76 0.14 11.74 -11.59
C ASP A 76 -1.25 12.21 -11.12
N SER A 77 -1.35 12.54 -9.84
CA SER A 77 -2.59 12.97 -9.20
C SER A 77 -3.10 14.31 -9.73
N ALA A 78 -2.24 15.16 -10.33
CA ALA A 78 -2.65 16.39 -10.99
C ALA A 78 -3.38 16.11 -12.32
N ARG A 79 -3.03 15.00 -13.00
CA ARG A 79 -3.61 14.61 -14.28
C ARG A 79 -4.94 13.87 -14.12
N SER A 80 -4.99 12.91 -13.19
CA SER A 80 -6.10 11.95 -13.12
C SER A 80 -6.28 11.40 -11.71
N ALA A 81 -7.52 11.05 -11.36
CA ALA A 81 -7.80 10.26 -10.17
C ALA A 81 -7.51 8.80 -10.50
N ALA A 82 -6.74 8.11 -9.67
CA ALA A 82 -6.38 6.71 -9.85
C ALA A 82 -6.77 5.88 -8.62
N ILE A 83 -7.20 4.65 -8.87
CA ILE A 83 -7.48 3.63 -7.87
C ILE A 83 -6.71 2.37 -8.22
N ALA A 84 -6.08 1.76 -7.23
CA ALA A 84 -5.51 0.42 -7.30
C ALA A 84 -6.18 -0.48 -6.26
N ILE A 85 -6.55 -1.69 -6.66
CA ILE A 85 -7.10 -2.74 -5.80
C ILE A 85 -6.14 -3.92 -5.82
N ILE A 86 -5.57 -4.25 -4.66
CA ILE A 86 -4.59 -5.32 -4.46
C ILE A 86 -5.19 -6.42 -3.59
N LYS A 87 -4.86 -7.68 -3.91
CA LYS A 87 -5.10 -8.82 -3.03
C LYS A 87 -3.94 -9.80 -3.12
N HIS A 88 -3.35 -10.16 -1.98
CA HIS A 88 -2.21 -11.08 -1.93
C HIS A 88 -1.02 -10.62 -2.80
N ALA A 89 -0.71 -9.33 -2.75
CA ALA A 89 0.30 -8.62 -3.55
C ALA A 89 0.04 -8.60 -5.08
N ASN A 90 -1.12 -9.06 -5.54
CA ASN A 90 -1.50 -9.05 -6.95
C ASN A 90 -2.56 -7.96 -7.22
N PRO A 91 -2.40 -7.16 -8.31
CA PRO A 91 -3.45 -6.23 -8.71
C PRO A 91 -4.63 -6.98 -9.31
N CYS A 92 -5.80 -6.83 -8.70
CA CYS A 92 -7.08 -7.31 -9.27
C CYS A 92 -7.84 -6.20 -10.01
N GLY A 93 -7.46 -4.94 -9.83
CA GLY A 93 -7.99 -3.83 -10.62
C GLY A 93 -7.16 -2.55 -10.47
N VAL A 94 -6.95 -1.83 -11.56
CA VAL A 94 -6.35 -0.49 -11.56
C VAL A 94 -7.02 0.36 -12.63
N ALA A 95 -7.36 1.60 -12.31
CA ALA A 95 -7.99 2.49 -13.28
C ALA A 95 -7.78 3.98 -12.98
N GLU A 96 -7.74 4.77 -14.05
CA GLU A 96 -7.86 6.23 -13.99
C GLU A 96 -9.30 6.69 -14.30
N GLY A 97 -9.71 7.80 -13.68
CA GLY A 97 -11.02 8.40 -13.82
C GLY A 97 -11.01 9.91 -13.64
N SER A 98 -12.13 10.54 -14.01
CA SER A 98 -12.37 11.97 -13.77
C SER A 98 -12.60 12.29 -12.28
N SER A 99 -13.03 11.29 -11.50
CA SER A 99 -13.17 11.34 -10.03
C SER A 99 -12.71 10.02 -9.41
N LEU A 100 -12.48 10.01 -8.09
CA LEU A 100 -12.14 8.79 -7.36
C LEU A 100 -13.23 7.74 -7.45
N LYS A 101 -14.51 8.15 -7.38
CA LYS A 101 -15.66 7.25 -7.59
C LYS A 101 -15.63 6.60 -8.98
N ALA A 102 -15.39 7.38 -10.03
CA ALA A 102 -15.32 6.86 -11.39
C ALA A 102 -14.13 5.91 -11.60
N ALA A 103 -12.98 6.23 -11.00
CA ALA A 103 -11.81 5.35 -11.01
C ALA A 103 -12.08 4.04 -10.24
N TYR A 104 -12.72 4.12 -9.07
CA TYR A 104 -13.03 2.95 -8.25
C TYR A 104 -13.99 2.00 -8.97
N ALA A 105 -15.08 2.52 -9.54
CA ALA A 105 -16.04 1.70 -10.29
C ALA A 105 -15.38 0.95 -11.47
N LYS A 106 -14.44 1.61 -12.18
CA LYS A 106 -13.68 0.97 -13.26
C LYS A 106 -12.70 -0.09 -12.74
N ALA A 107 -11.96 0.21 -11.68
CA ALA A 107 -11.01 -0.73 -11.09
C ALA A 107 -11.74 -1.98 -10.56
N LEU A 108 -12.86 -1.80 -9.87
CA LEU A 108 -13.70 -2.89 -9.37
C LEU A 108 -14.28 -3.75 -10.50
N ALA A 109 -14.63 -3.15 -11.64
CA ALA A 109 -15.17 -3.87 -12.80
C ALA A 109 -14.15 -4.80 -13.48
N CYS A 110 -12.85 -4.67 -13.17
CA CYS A 110 -11.81 -5.55 -13.70
C CYS A 110 -11.97 -6.99 -13.17
N ASP A 111 -12.07 -7.14 -11.85
CA ASP A 111 -12.33 -8.42 -11.19
C ASP A 111 -13.02 -8.20 -9.83
N PRO A 112 -14.37 -8.11 -9.82
CA PRO A 112 -15.11 -7.84 -8.59
C PRO A 112 -15.04 -8.99 -7.57
N VAL A 113 -14.82 -10.23 -8.03
CA VAL A 113 -14.73 -11.40 -7.15
C VAL A 113 -13.40 -11.35 -6.38
N SER A 114 -12.30 -11.08 -7.06
CA SER A 114 -11.01 -10.92 -6.40
C SER A 114 -10.93 -9.64 -5.58
N ALA A 115 -11.58 -8.54 -5.98
CA ALA A 115 -11.59 -7.30 -5.20
C ALA A 115 -12.19 -7.46 -3.78
N PHE A 116 -13.07 -8.44 -3.57
CA PHE A 116 -13.63 -8.71 -2.25
C PHE A 116 -12.53 -9.07 -1.23
N GLY A 117 -12.42 -8.28 -0.17
CA GLY A 117 -11.39 -8.41 0.87
C GLY A 117 -10.01 -7.88 0.47
N GLY A 118 -9.91 -7.17 -0.65
CA GLY A 118 -8.67 -6.51 -1.09
C GLY A 118 -8.37 -5.20 -0.37
N ILE A 119 -7.20 -4.63 -0.66
CA ILE A 119 -6.76 -3.30 -0.25
C ILE A 119 -7.00 -2.33 -1.40
N VAL A 120 -7.68 -1.22 -1.10
CA VAL A 120 -7.95 -0.14 -2.06
C VAL A 120 -7.04 1.05 -1.74
N ALA A 121 -6.24 1.48 -2.71
CA ALA A 121 -5.41 2.67 -2.62
C ALA A 121 -5.85 3.70 -3.66
N MET A 122 -5.64 4.99 -3.35
CA MET A 122 -6.02 6.13 -4.18
C MET A 122 -4.95 7.21 -4.17
N ASN A 123 -4.75 7.91 -5.30
CA ASN A 123 -3.72 8.96 -5.43
C ASN A 123 -4.21 10.38 -5.07
N ARG A 124 -5.46 10.53 -4.61
CA ARG A 124 -6.06 11.81 -4.20
C ARG A 124 -6.73 11.66 -2.83
N ILE A 125 -7.08 12.79 -2.22
CA ILE A 125 -7.81 12.82 -0.95
C ILE A 125 -9.18 12.14 -1.14
N LEU A 126 -9.49 11.17 -0.28
CA LEU A 126 -10.78 10.49 -0.24
C LEU A 126 -11.92 11.48 0.00
N ASP A 127 -12.88 11.53 -0.93
CA ASP A 127 -14.12 12.29 -0.83
C ASP A 127 -15.30 11.39 -0.41
N ALA A 128 -16.43 12.02 -0.05
CA ALA A 128 -17.62 11.31 0.42
C ALA A 128 -18.23 10.40 -0.66
N GLU A 129 -18.24 10.83 -1.92
CA GLU A 129 -18.84 10.05 -3.01
C GLU A 129 -18.08 8.76 -3.27
N ALA A 130 -16.74 8.80 -3.24
CA ALA A 130 -15.90 7.62 -3.38
C ALA A 130 -15.98 6.73 -2.13
N ALA A 131 -16.02 7.32 -0.93
CA ALA A 131 -16.16 6.55 0.30
C ALA A 131 -17.49 5.77 0.34
N GLU A 132 -18.60 6.40 -0.04
CA GLU A 132 -19.91 5.75 -0.15
C GLU A 132 -19.90 4.60 -1.15
N GLU A 133 -19.26 4.77 -2.31
CA GLU A 133 -19.16 3.71 -3.32
C GLU A 133 -18.33 2.51 -2.83
N ILE A 134 -17.24 2.75 -2.11
CA ILE A 134 -16.37 1.69 -1.57
C ILE A 134 -17.11 0.80 -0.57
N VAL A 135 -17.98 1.37 0.27
CA VAL A 135 -18.71 0.62 1.31
C VAL A 135 -20.06 0.05 0.84
N ARG A 136 -20.43 0.26 -0.42
CA ARG A 136 -21.74 -0.13 -0.96
C ARG A 136 -21.90 -1.64 -1.17
N THR A 137 -20.80 -2.37 -1.25
CA THR A 137 -20.75 -3.82 -1.51
C THR A 137 -20.79 -4.67 -0.25
#